data_AF-A0AAN8J105-F1
#
_entry.id   AF-A0AAN8J105-F1
#
_cell.length_a   1.000
_cell.length_b   1.000
_cell.length_c   1.000
_cell.angle_alpha   90.00
_cell.angle_beta   90.00
_cell.angle_gamma   90.00
#
_symmetry.space_group_name_H-M   'P 1'
#
loop_
_entity.id
_entity.type
_entity.pdbx_description
1 polymer ?
#
loop_
_entity_poly.entity_id
_entity_poly.type
_entity_poly.pdbx_seq_one_letter_code
_entity_poly.pdbx_strand_id
1 'polypeptide(L)' 'AVCEDKLIPSINYFAKGYGAGNDPRRAYALCYAITIAIVMIGNLNVIAPIISNFYLCAYALVNYACFDAIFSQTPG' A
#
# COMPACT_ATOMS: atom_id res chain seq x y z
N ALA A 1 10.39 -3.63 -1.97
CA ALA A 1 10.10 -2.18 -1.88
C ALA A 1 9.68 -1.81 -0.45
N VAL A 2 8.44 -1.37 -0.16
CA VAL A 2 8.07 -0.78 1.17
C VAL A 2 8.37 -1.69 2.38
N CYS A 3 8.27 -3.01 2.22
CA CYS A 3 8.55 -3.98 3.29
C CYS A 3 10.04 -4.24 3.53
N GLU A 4 10.93 -3.92 2.58
CA GLU A 4 12.38 -4.08 2.71
C GLU A 4 13.03 -2.90 3.41
N ASP A 5 12.43 -1.71 3.31
CA ASP A 5 12.94 -0.47 3.90
C ASP A 5 12.81 -0.41 5.44
N LYS A 6 12.25 -1.46 6.08
CA LYS A 6 12.04 -1.57 7.54
C LYS A 6 11.32 -0.39 8.20
N LEU A 7 10.66 0.47 7.41
CA LEU A 7 9.91 1.66 7.85
C LEU A 7 8.83 1.32 8.89
N ILE A 8 8.29 0.10 8.85
CA ILE A 8 7.28 -0.36 9.80
C ILE A 8 7.75 -1.69 10.41
N PRO A 9 8.30 -1.70 11.65
CA PRO A 9 8.90 -2.88 12.25
C PRO A 9 7.90 -4.05 12.42
N SER A 10 6.60 -3.76 12.48
CA SER A 10 5.53 -4.77 12.58
C SER A 10 5.23 -5.53 11.27
N ILE A 11 5.65 -5.00 10.11
CA ILE A 11 5.38 -5.61 8.78
C ILE A 11 6.57 -6.47 8.30
N ASN A 12 7.70 -6.47 9.03
CA ASN A 12 8.86 -7.33 8.75
C ASN A 12 8.53 -8.84 8.69
N TYR A 13 7.43 -9.29 9.29
CA TYR A 13 6.95 -10.66 9.15
C TYR A 13 6.44 -10.99 7.72
N PHE A 14 5.93 -10.00 7.00
CA PHE A 14 5.48 -10.10 5.62
C PHE A 14 6.60 -9.85 4.59
N ALA A 15 7.69 -9.21 5.02
CA ALA A 15 8.90 -8.96 4.23
C ALA A 15 9.82 -10.17 4.06
N LYS A 16 9.56 -11.28 4.77
CA LYS A 16 10.37 -12.50 4.64
C LYS A 16 10.12 -13.11 3.26
N GLY A 17 10.95 -12.73 2.29
CA GLY A 17 10.92 -13.29 0.94
C GLY A 17 11.27 -14.77 0.97
N TYR A 18 10.59 -15.55 0.15
CA TYR A 18 10.74 -17.01 0.10
C TYR A 18 11.28 -17.43 -1.26
N GLY A 19 12.47 -18.06 -1.28
CA GLY A 19 13.11 -18.60 -2.48
C GLY A 19 14.28 -17.75 -3.01
N ALA A 20 14.93 -18.22 -4.08
CA ALA A 20 16.13 -17.59 -4.65
C ALA A 20 15.88 -16.19 -5.25
N GLY A 21 14.62 -15.84 -5.55
CA GLY A 21 14.20 -14.53 -6.08
C GLY A 21 13.67 -13.55 -5.03
N ASN A 22 13.70 -13.90 -3.74
CA ASN A 22 13.18 -13.06 -2.65
C ASN A 22 11.69 -12.67 -2.81
N ASP A 23 10.87 -13.58 -3.36
CA ASP A 23 9.47 -13.28 -3.67
C ASP A 23 8.64 -13.06 -2.39
N PRO A 24 7.93 -11.93 -2.25
CA PRO A 24 7.10 -11.62 -1.08
C PRO A 24 5.76 -12.37 -1.14
N ARG A 25 5.79 -13.72 -1.10
CA ARG A 25 4.62 -14.60 -1.23
C ARG A 25 3.51 -14.29 -0.23
N ARG A 26 3.89 -13.88 0.99
CA ARG A 26 2.94 -13.50 2.04
C ARG A 26 2.19 -12.20 1.72
N ALA A 27 2.86 -11.24 1.09
CA ALA A 27 2.22 -9.99 0.64
C ALA A 27 1.20 -10.28 -0.47
N TYR A 28 1.55 -11.17 -1.42
CA TYR A 28 0.58 -11.63 -2.43
C TYR A 28 -0.63 -12.32 -1.80
N ALA A 29 -0.43 -13.17 -0.79
CA ALA A 29 -1.52 -13.85 -0.10
C ALA A 29 -2.45 -12.88 0.65
N LEU A 30 -1.91 -11.85 1.31
CA LEU A 30 -2.73 -10.79 1.91
C LEU A 30 -3.50 -10.00 0.87
N CYS A 31 -2.84 -9.59 -0.21
CA CYS A 31 -3.47 -8.83 -1.27
C CYS A 31 -4.64 -9.64 -1.85
N TYR A 32 -4.42 -10.94 -2.10
CA TYR A 32 -5.44 -11.87 -2.56
C TYR A 32 -6.61 -12.01 -1.58
N ALA A 33 -6.35 -12.15 -0.27
CA ALA A 33 -7.40 -12.23 0.74
C ALA A 33 -8.23 -10.94 0.81
N ILE A 34 -7.59 -9.77 0.76
CA ILE A 34 -8.26 -8.47 0.75
C ILE A 34 -9.09 -8.30 -0.52
N THR A 35 -8.55 -8.65 -1.68
CA THR A 35 -9.28 -8.61 -2.96
C THR A 35 -10.50 -9.53 -2.92
N ILE A 36 -10.38 -10.76 -2.42
CA ILE A 36 -11.54 -11.66 -2.28
C ILE A 36 -12.58 -11.08 -1.34
N ALA A 37 -12.17 -10.51 -0.20
CA ALA A 37 -13.10 -9.89 0.75
C ALA A 37 -13.90 -8.74 0.10
N ILE A 38 -13.25 -7.90 -0.72
CA ILE A 38 -13.88 -6.82 -1.46
C ILE A 38 -14.80 -7.36 -2.56
N VAL A 39 -14.38 -8.39 -3.28
CA VAL A 39 -15.17 -9.02 -4.36
C VAL A 39 -16.41 -9.73 -3.81
N MET A 40 -16.34 -10.34 -2.61
CA MET A 40 -17.48 -11.00 -1.96
C MET A 40 -18.63 -10.05 -1.60
N ILE A 41 -18.38 -8.74 -1.48
CA ILE A 41 -19.43 -7.74 -1.27
C ILE A 41 -20.39 -7.70 -2.48
N GLY A 42 -19.95 -8.11 -3.67
CA GLY A 42 -20.80 -8.34 -4.84
C GLY A 42 -21.47 -7.08 -5.41
N ASN A 43 -21.16 -5.90 -4.87
CA ASN A 43 -21.83 -4.65 -5.19
C ASN A 43 -20.82 -3.61 -5.67
N LEU A 44 -20.67 -3.54 -6.99
CA LEU A 44 -19.76 -2.61 -7.68
C LEU A 44 -20.00 -1.14 -7.30
N ASN A 45 -21.24 -0.76 -7.01
CA ASN A 45 -21.59 0.60 -6.61
C ASN A 45 -20.98 1.01 -5.26
N VAL A 46 -20.65 0.05 -4.39
CA VAL A 46 -19.98 0.31 -3.11
C VAL A 46 -18.45 0.21 -3.26
N ILE A 47 -17.96 -0.67 -4.13
CA ILE A 47 -16.53 -0.85 -4.39
C ILE A 47 -15.93 0.37 -5.10
N ALA A 48 -16.64 0.94 -6.08
CA ALA A 48 -16.18 2.08 -6.88
C ALA A 48 -15.81 3.32 -6.04
N PRO A 49 -16.63 3.80 -5.08
CA PRO A 49 -16.26 4.93 -4.23
C PRO A 49 -15.14 4.59 -3.24
N ILE A 50 -15.04 3.33 -2.76
CA ILE A 50 -13.95 2.92 -1.85
C ILE A 50 -12.59 3.02 -2.56
N ILE A 51 -12.48 2.46 -3.77
CA ILE A 51 -11.24 2.52 -4.56
C ILE A 51 -10.91 3.96 -4.92
N SER A 52 -11.91 4.71 -5.41
CA SER A 52 -11.72 6.13 -5.76
C SER A 52 -11.25 6.95 -4.58
N ASN A 53 -11.82 6.74 -3.38
CA ASN A 53 -11.42 7.46 -2.17
C ASN A 53 -10.00 7.10 -1.72
N PHE A 54 -9.61 5.81 -1.77
CA PHE A 54 -8.23 5.39 -1.49
C PHE A 54 -7.23 6.03 -2.47
N TYR A 55 -7.60 6.10 -3.74
CA TYR A 55 -6.76 6.71 -4.77
C TYR A 55 -6.65 8.23 -4.60
N LEU A 56 -7.75 8.89 -4.24
CA LEU A 56 -7.77 10.32 -3.91
C LEU A 56 -6.94 10.63 -2.67
N CYS A 57 -7.03 9.80 -1.62
CA CYS A 57 -6.18 9.91 -0.44
C CYS A 57 -4.70 9.74 -0.78
N ALA A 58 -4.33 8.78 -1.63
CA ALA A 58 -2.95 8.61 -2.08
C ALA A 58 -2.45 9.85 -2.84
N TYR A 59 -3.26 10.41 -3.74
CA TYR A 59 -2.93 11.66 -4.43
C TYR A 59 -2.83 12.85 -3.49
N ALA A 60 -3.74 12.96 -2.52
CA ALA A 60 -3.70 14.00 -1.51
C ALA A 60 -2.42 13.89 -0.67
N LEU A 61 -2.04 12.67 -0.24
CA LEU A 61 -0.81 12.41 0.50
C LEU A 61 0.44 12.72 -0.33
N VAL A 62 0.47 12.37 -1.61
CA VAL A 62 1.62 12.68 -2.49
C VAL A 62 1.76 14.19 -2.70
N ASN A 63 0.65 14.89 -2.99
CA ASN A 63 0.67 16.35 -3.15
C ASN A 63 1.01 17.05 -1.83
N TYR A 64 0.51 16.55 -0.71
CA TYR A 64 0.83 17.04 0.62
C TYR A 64 2.29 16.80 0.97
N ALA A 65 2.84 15.60 0.72
CA ALA A 65 4.25 15.30 0.95
C ALA A 65 5.17 16.16 0.09
N CYS A 66 4.77 16.47 -1.15
CA CYS A 66 5.49 17.41 -2.00
C CYS A 66 5.44 18.84 -1.44
N PHE A 67 4.27 19.29 -0.98
CA PHE A 67 4.11 20.59 -0.33
C PHE A 67 4.94 20.69 0.96
N ASP A 68 4.89 19.65 1.80
CA ASP A 68 5.64 19.52 3.04
C ASP A 68 7.15 19.48 2.78
N ALA A 69 7.62 18.79 1.73
CA ALA A 69 9.03 18.76 1.35
C ALA A 69 9.54 20.13 0.84
N ILE A 70 8.73 20.85 0.07
CA ILE A 70 9.05 22.22 -0.39
C ILE A 70 9.04 23.19 0.80
N PHE A 71 8.05 23.08 1.70
CA PHE A 71 7.91 23.94 2.87
C PHE A 71 9.01 23.68 3.91
N SER A 72 9.40 22.42 4.10
CA SER A 72 10.41 21.99 5.08
C SER A 72 11.86 22.21 4.63
N GLN A 73 12.09 22.80 3.45
CA GLN A 73 13.42 23.02 2.86
C GLN A 73 14.32 21.77 2.92
N THR A 74 13.76 20.58 2.73
CA THR A 74 14.56 19.35 2.75
C THR A 74 15.51 19.39 1.56
N PRO A 75 16.84 19.45 1.76
CA PRO A 75 17.78 19.47 0.65
C PRO A 75 17.69 18.10 -0.02
N GLY A 76 17.47 18.11 -1.33
CA GLY A 76 17.68 16.93 -2.17
C GLY A 76 19.12 16.47 -2.13
#